data_AF-A0A7J9ZE82-F1
#
_entry.id   AF-A0A7J9ZE82-F1
#
_cell.length_a   1.000
_cell.length_b   1.000
_cell.length_c   1.000
_cell.angle_alpha   90.00
_cell.angle_beta   90.00
_cell.angle_gamma   90.00
#
_symmetry.space_group_name_H-M   'P 1'
#
loop_
_entity.id
_entity.type
_entity.pdbx_description
1 polymer ?
#
loop_
_entity_poly.entity_id
_entity_poly.type
_entity_poly.pdbx_seq_one_letter_code
_entity_poly.pdbx_strand_id
1 'polypeptide(L)'
;GFRRGRIDVDTLYDPPGRSRIADVRWPALAAFLVGIAATWCFEYGVPTFLQGPAATAMGGIDLSWLAGSLVAAGLYAAFGRERPRNAG
;
A
#
# COMPACT_ATOMS: atom_id res chain seq x y z
N GLY A 1 -10.87 -1.69 8.54
CA GLY A 1 -10.70 -2.96 9.27
C GLY A 1 -10.28 -4.05 8.32
N PHE A 2 -9.30 -4.87 8.71
CA PHE A 2 -8.90 -6.06 7.97
C PHE A 2 -10.01 -7.12 7.95
N ARG A 3 -10.19 -7.78 6.81
CA ARG A 3 -11.25 -8.79 6.65
C ARG A 3 -10.94 -10.14 7.32
N ARG A 4 -9.69 -10.41 7.75
CA ARG A 4 -9.28 -11.62 8.51
C ARG A 4 -9.92 -12.93 7.97
N GLY A 5 -9.93 -13.12 6.66
CA GLY A 5 -10.54 -14.28 5.99
C GLY A 5 -12.06 -14.24 5.80
N ARG A 6 -12.78 -13.26 6.35
CA ARG A 6 -14.22 -13.06 6.13
C ARG A 6 -14.48 -12.26 4.86
N ILE A 7 -14.71 -12.95 3.76
CA ILE A 7 -15.08 -12.34 2.48
C ILE A 7 -16.56 -12.59 2.25
N ASP A 8 -17.33 -11.51 2.09
CA ASP A 8 -18.70 -11.58 1.60
C ASP A 8 -18.64 -11.54 0.07
N VAL A 9 -18.94 -12.67 -0.57
CA VAL A 9 -18.82 -12.84 -2.02
C VAL A 9 -19.90 -12.04 -2.76
N ASP A 10 -21.11 -11.95 -2.19
CA ASP A 10 -22.24 -11.27 -2.83
C ASP A 10 -21.95 -9.78 -3.01
N THR A 11 -21.27 -9.16 -2.03
CA THR A 11 -20.87 -7.74 -2.10
C THR A 11 -19.86 -7.43 -3.23
N LEU A 12 -19.16 -8.43 -3.77
CA LEU A 12 -18.25 -8.25 -4.90
C LEU A 12 -19.01 -8.07 -6.23
N TYR A 13 -20.26 -8.50 -6.29
CA TYR A 13 -21.12 -8.41 -7.48
C TYR A 13 -22.17 -7.31 -7.37
N ASP A 14 -22.17 -6.53 -6.28
CA ASP A 14 -23.06 -5.37 -6.16
C ASP A 14 -22.73 -4.35 -7.28
N PRO A 15 -23.74 -3.77 -7.95
CA PRO A 15 -23.50 -2.79 -9.01
C PRO A 15 -22.78 -1.54 -8.48
N PRO A 16 -21.90 -0.91 -9.27
CA PRO A 16 -21.18 0.31 -8.88
C PRO A 16 -22.16 1.42 -8.49
N GLY A 17 -21.86 2.18 -7.45
CA GLY A 17 -22.75 3.20 -6.88
C GLY A 17 -23.89 2.66 -5.98
N ARG A 18 -24.09 1.33 -5.93
CA ARG A 18 -24.95 0.65 -4.94
C ARG A 18 -24.20 -0.34 -4.05
N SER A 19 -22.89 -0.49 -4.26
CA SER A 19 -22.08 -1.45 -3.51
C SER A 19 -21.98 -1.09 -2.03
N ARG A 20 -22.11 -2.13 -1.19
CA ARG A 20 -21.82 -2.04 0.25
C ARG A 20 -20.32 -1.85 0.53
N ILE A 21 -19.47 -1.99 -0.49
CA ILE A 21 -18.04 -1.72 -0.44
C ILE A 21 -17.77 -0.40 -1.18
N ALA A 22 -16.90 0.45 -0.62
CA ALA A 22 -16.48 1.67 -1.29
C ALA A 22 -15.77 1.34 -2.61
N ASP A 23 -16.20 2.00 -3.69
CA ASP A 23 -15.60 1.86 -5.04
C ASP A 23 -14.10 2.19 -5.03
N VAL A 24 -13.70 3.16 -4.19
CA VAL A 24 -12.31 3.55 -4.00
C VAL A 24 -11.93 3.55 -2.54
N ARG A 25 -10.79 2.90 -2.23
CA ARG A 25 -10.19 2.91 -0.90
C ARG A 25 -8.99 3.86 -0.88
N TRP A 26 -9.26 5.14 -0.70
CA TRP A 26 -8.23 6.19 -0.64
C TRP A 26 -7.06 5.89 0.31
N PRO A 27 -7.26 5.35 1.52
CA PRO A 27 -6.13 5.01 2.39
C PRO A 27 -5.26 3.87 1.82
N ALA A 28 -5.85 2.95 1.06
CA ALA A 28 -5.10 1.89 0.37
C ALA A 28 -4.29 2.46 -0.80
N LEU A 29 -4.86 3.40 -1.57
CA LEU A 29 -4.14 4.12 -2.61
C LEU A 29 -2.99 4.95 -2.04
N ALA A 30 -3.20 5.66 -0.93
CA ALA A 30 -2.15 6.41 -0.25
C ALA A 30 -1.01 5.48 0.21
N ALA A 31 -1.32 4.35 0.86
CA ALA A 31 -0.32 3.37 1.26
C ALA A 31 0.47 2.81 0.06
N PHE A 32 -0.21 2.57 -1.07
CA PHE A 32 0.42 2.12 -2.30
C PHE A 32 1.37 3.16 -2.89
N LEU A 33 0.96 4.42 -3.00
CA LEU A 33 1.79 5.51 -3.54
C LEU A 33 3.03 5.75 -2.68
N VAL A 34 2.90 5.70 -1.36
CA VAL A 34 4.06 5.83 -0.46
C VAL A 34 4.97 4.61 -0.56
N GLY A 35 4.42 3.41 -0.77
CA GLY A 35 5.18 2.21 -1.08
C GLY A 35 5.99 2.32 -2.38
N ILE A 36 5.43 2.92 -3.44
CA ILE A 36 6.16 3.21 -4.69
C ILE A 36 7.32 4.18 -4.42
N ALA A 37 7.07 5.25 -3.69
CA ALA A 37 8.13 6.21 -3.33
C ALA A 37 9.26 5.54 -2.53
N ALA A 38 8.92 4.66 -1.59
CA ALA A 38 9.90 3.87 -0.85
C ALA A 38 10.67 2.88 -1.76
N THR A 39 9.98 2.25 -2.71
CA THR A 39 10.60 1.35 -3.69
C THR A 39 11.68 2.11 -4.46
N TRP A 40 11.33 3.25 -5.05
CA TRP A 40 12.26 4.08 -5.82
C TRP A 40 13.43 4.58 -4.96
N CYS A 41 13.19 5.01 -3.72
CA CYS A 41 14.26 5.47 -2.83
C CYS A 41 15.34 4.40 -2.59
N PHE A 42 14.97 3.13 -2.59
CA PHE A 42 15.83 1.97 -2.32
C PHE A 42 16.15 1.13 -3.56
N GLU A 43 15.81 1.61 -4.76
CA GLU A 43 16.09 0.96 -6.05
C GLU A 43 17.52 1.24 -6.50
N TYR A 44 18.22 0.19 -6.96
CA TYR A 44 19.52 0.32 -7.60
C TYR A 44 19.46 -0.22 -9.04
N GLY A 45 18.83 0.57 -9.92
CA GLY A 45 18.65 0.21 -11.32
C GLY A 45 19.93 0.30 -12.17
N VAL A 46 19.92 -0.40 -13.31
CA VAL A 46 21.01 -0.35 -14.32
C VAL A 46 21.17 1.07 -14.89
N PRO A 47 20.09 1.78 -15.30
CA PRO A 47 20.19 3.19 -15.62
C PRO A 47 20.38 4.01 -14.32
N THR A 48 21.37 4.90 -14.31
CA THR A 48 21.69 5.72 -13.13
C THR A 48 20.54 6.62 -12.67
N PHE A 49 19.64 7.02 -13.56
CA PHE A 49 18.48 7.84 -13.19
C PHE A 49 17.40 7.07 -12.40
N LEU A 50 17.46 5.73 -12.40
CA LEU A 50 16.59 4.88 -11.57
C LEU A 50 17.21 4.58 -10.20
N GLN A 51 18.44 5.04 -9.93
CA GLN A 51 19.09 4.81 -8.65
C GLN A 51 18.52 5.76 -7.60
N GLY A 52 17.90 5.18 -6.58
CA GLY A 52 17.39 5.89 -5.43
C GLY A 52 18.51 6.47 -4.57
N PRO A 53 18.24 7.58 -3.85
CA PRO A 53 19.22 8.20 -2.96
C PRO A 53 19.67 7.26 -1.83
N ALA A 54 18.77 6.43 -1.27
CA ALA A 54 19.13 5.51 -0.19
C ALA A 54 19.97 4.34 -0.73
N ALA A 55 19.59 3.77 -1.87
CA ALA A 55 20.38 2.71 -2.53
C ALA A 55 21.81 3.16 -2.85
N THR A 56 21.96 4.39 -3.35
CA THR A 56 23.27 4.99 -3.66
C THR A 56 24.09 5.21 -2.38
N ALA A 57 23.47 5.71 -1.31
CA ALA A 57 24.14 5.93 -0.02
C ALA A 57 24.61 4.63 0.65
N MET A 58 23.93 3.51 0.39
CA MET A 58 24.29 2.17 0.90
C MET A 58 25.34 1.42 0.07
N GLY A 59 25.94 2.08 -0.94
CA GLY A 59 26.95 1.46 -1.79
C GLY A 59 26.37 0.59 -2.91
N GLY A 60 25.15 0.88 -3.36
CA GLY A 60 24.53 0.21 -4.51
C GLY A 60 23.74 -1.06 -4.18
N ILE A 61 23.33 -1.21 -2.91
CA ILE A 61 22.47 -2.32 -2.49
C ILE A 61 21.03 -1.99 -2.89
N ASP A 62 20.40 -2.91 -3.63
CA ASP A 62 18.97 -2.84 -3.95
C ASP A 62 18.13 -3.47 -2.83
N LEU A 63 17.34 -2.64 -2.15
CA LEU A 63 16.36 -3.07 -1.14
C LEU A 63 14.93 -2.67 -1.52
N SER A 64 14.70 -2.35 -2.79
CA SER A 64 13.45 -1.76 -3.30
C SER A 64 12.23 -2.62 -2.97
N TRP A 65 12.31 -3.93 -3.22
CA TRP A 65 11.25 -4.90 -2.96
C TRP A 65 10.86 -4.95 -1.48
N LEU A 66 11.85 -4.91 -0.59
CA LEU A 66 11.64 -4.99 0.86
C LEU A 66 11.07 -3.68 1.40
N ALA A 67 11.69 -2.56 1.04
CA ALA A 67 11.28 -1.23 1.46
C ALA A 67 9.85 -0.92 1.01
N GLY A 68 9.54 -1.15 -0.26
CA GLY A 68 8.20 -0.95 -0.82
C GLY A 68 7.15 -1.80 -0.11
N SER A 69 7.43 -3.10 0.06
CA SER A 69 6.49 -4.03 0.71
C SER A 69 6.24 -3.67 2.18
N LEU A 70 7.28 -3.37 2.95
CA LEU A 70 7.16 -3.01 4.36
C LEU A 70 6.41 -1.70 4.56
N VAL A 71 6.73 -0.68 3.76
CA VAL A 71 6.07 0.64 3.86
C VAL A 71 4.60 0.54 3.46
N ALA A 72 4.30 -0.09 2.32
CA ALA A 72 2.92 -0.25 1.87
C ALA A 72 2.09 -1.07 2.87
N ALA A 73 2.60 -2.21 3.33
CA ALA A 73 1.91 -3.07 4.29
C ALA A 73 1.72 -2.37 5.64
N GLY A 74 2.75 -1.67 6.14
CA GLY A 74 2.72 -0.93 7.39
C GLY A 74 1.68 0.19 7.38
N LEU A 75 1.67 1.03 6.34
CA LEU A 75 0.70 2.11 6.20
C LEU A 75 -0.72 1.57 6.00
N TYR A 76 -0.89 0.56 5.15
CA TYR A 76 -2.19 -0.08 4.97
C TYR A 76 -2.71 -0.68 6.29
N ALA A 77 -1.81 -1.22 7.11
CA ALA A 77 -2.17 -1.73 8.43
C ALA A 77 -2.53 -0.64 9.43
N ALA A 78 -1.80 0.47 9.46
CA ALA A 78 -2.12 1.63 10.28
C ALA A 78 -3.51 2.18 9.92
N PHE A 79 -3.76 2.47 8.64
CA PHE A 79 -5.06 2.95 8.16
C PHE A 79 -6.18 1.92 8.35
N GLY A 80 -5.85 0.63 8.31
CA GLY A 80 -6.79 -0.46 8.55
C GLY A 80 -7.30 -0.54 9.99
N ARG A 81 -6.52 -0.02 10.96
CA ARG A 81 -6.82 -0.02 12.41
C ARG A 81 -7.67 1.18 12.85
N GLU A 82 -7.61 2.30 12.13
CA GLU A 82 -8.33 3.56 12.45
C GLU A 82 -9.83 3.58 12.12
N ARG A 83 -10.52 2.43 12.08
CA ARG A 83 -12.00 2.41 12.12
C ARG A 83 -12.53 1.92 13.46
N PRO A 84 -12.52 2.74 14.53
CA PRO A 84 -13.45 2.58 15.63
C PRO A 84 -14.88 2.73 15.11
N ARG A 85 -15.75 1.84 15.56
CA ARG A 85 -17.19 1.87 15.31
C ARG A 85 -17.77 3.08 16.05
N ASN A 86 -18.18 4.11 15.33
CA ASN A 86 -19.31 4.92 15.80
C ASN A 86 -20.57 4.25 15.24
N ALA A 87 -21.03 3.24 15.97
CA ALA A 87 -22.41 2.77 15.88
C ALA A 87 -23.19 3.55 16.95
N GLY A 88 -23.86 4.61 16.52
CA GLY A 88 -24.99 5.18 17.25
C GLY A 88 -26.26 4.42 16.88
#